data_AF-R5EEN9-F1
#
_entry.id   AF-R5EEN9-F1
#
_cell.length_a   1.000
_cell.length_b   1.000
_cell.length_c   1.000
_cell.angle_alpha   90.00
_cell.angle_beta   90.00
_cell.angle_gamma   90.00
#
_symmetry.space_group_name_H-M   'P 1'
#
loop_
_entity.id
_entity.type
_entity.pdbx_description
1 polymer ?
#
loop_
_entity_poly.entity_id
_entity_poly.type
_entity_poly.pdbx_seq_one_letter_code
_entity_poly.pdbx_strand_id
1 'polypeptide(L)'
;MGAEPPVYRIEGNDISLTFRALESAVIEEPSETSTKSASLEVDESNSLDNLLEQRIISEIKVEPSISQTRLAEITGTSVRTIKREIKKLVDSGHIERTEGKRYGKWIVLK
;
A
#
# COMPACT_ATOMS: atom_id res chain seq x y z
N MET A 1 39.73 -9.88 -14.51
CA MET A 1 38.90 -9.26 -15.56
C MET A 1 37.74 -8.58 -14.85
N GLY A 2 37.72 -7.25 -14.81
CA GLY A 2 36.74 -6.47 -14.04
C GLY A 2 35.51 -6.16 -14.89
N ALA A 3 34.33 -6.15 -14.28
CA ALA A 3 33.09 -5.76 -14.93
C ALA A 3 33.18 -4.32 -15.47
N GLU A 4 32.59 -4.07 -16.64
CA GLU A 4 32.57 -2.73 -17.23
C GLU A 4 31.86 -1.75 -16.29
N PRO A 5 32.42 -0.55 -16.07
CA PRO A 5 31.84 0.43 -15.16
C PRO A 5 30.48 0.92 -15.69
N PRO A 6 29.49 1.16 -14.82
CA PRO A 6 28.18 1.64 -15.24
C PRO A 6 28.26 3.05 -15.82
N VAL A 7 27.35 3.34 -16.77
CA VAL A 7 27.26 4.66 -17.39
C VAL A 7 26.25 5.50 -16.62
N TYR A 8 26.69 6.68 -16.18
CA TYR A 8 25.86 7.68 -15.52
C TYR A 8 25.47 8.78 -16.50
N ARG A 9 24.21 9.23 -16.43
CA ARG A 9 23.74 10.43 -17.13
C ARG A 9 22.91 11.26 -16.15
N ILE A 10 23.19 12.56 -16.13
CA ILE A 10 22.47 13.54 -15.31
C ILE A 10 21.66 14.40 -16.28
N GLU A 11 20.34 14.42 -16.12
CA GLU A 11 19.43 15.29 -16.87
C GLU A 11 18.62 16.13 -15.88
N GLY A 12 18.94 17.42 -15.81
CA GLY A 12 18.30 18.34 -14.86
C GLY A 12 18.55 17.93 -13.40
N ASN A 13 17.49 17.51 -12.70
CA ASN A 13 17.54 17.08 -11.30
C ASN A 13 17.54 15.54 -11.15
N ASP A 14 17.43 14.79 -12.25
CA ASP A 14 17.35 13.33 -12.20
C ASP A 14 18.66 12.68 -12.67
N ILE A 15 19.01 11.57 -12.01
CA ILE A 15 20.20 10.77 -12.33
C ILE A 15 19.73 9.42 -12.83
N SER A 16 20.09 9.10 -14.06
CA SER A 16 19.86 7.78 -14.65
C SER A 16 21.13 6.94 -14.59
N LEU A 17 20.99 5.72 -14.08
CA LEU A 17 22.05 4.72 -13.97
C LEU A 17 21.73 3.53 -14.87
N THR A 18 22.63 3.23 -15.81
CA THR A 18 22.51 2.08 -16.71
C THR A 18 23.61 1.06 -16.43
N PHE A 19 23.21 -0.17 -16.12
CA PHE A 19 24.09 -1.33 -15.96
C PHE A 19 23.87 -2.29 -17.13
N ARG A 20 24.96 -2.81 -17.69
CA ARG A 20 24.88 -3.86 -18.71
C ARG A 20 24.82 -5.21 -18.02
N ALA A 21 23.71 -5.93 -18.16
CA ALA A 21 23.56 -7.27 -17.61
C ALA A 21 24.53 -8.25 -18.30
N LEU A 22 25.23 -9.07 -17.52
CA LEU A 22 26.10 -10.13 -18.04
C LEU A 22 25.24 -11.36 -18.43
N GLU A 23 25.45 -11.87 -19.63
CA GLU A 23 24.66 -12.93 -20.26
C GLU A 23 24.88 -14.33 -19.65
N SER A 24 25.74 -14.47 -18.62
CA SER A 24 26.24 -15.76 -18.13
C SER A 24 25.66 -16.22 -16.78
N ALA A 25 24.40 -15.94 -16.50
CA ALA A 25 23.68 -16.50 -15.34
C ALA A 25 22.47 -17.34 -15.80
N VAL A 26 22.75 -18.36 -16.62
CA VAL A 26 21.84 -19.51 -16.76
C VAL A 26 22.17 -20.45 -15.61
N ILE A 27 21.34 -20.43 -14.56
CA ILE A 27 21.37 -21.42 -13.47
C ILE A 27 19.97 -22.02 -13.40
N GLU A 28 19.89 -23.34 -13.62
CA GLU A 28 18.71 -24.15 -13.36
C GLU A 28 18.36 -24.08 -11.85
N GLU A 29 17.09 -23.81 -11.57
CA GLU A 29 16.35 -23.69 -10.29
C GLU A 29 16.89 -24.51 -9.09
N PRO A 30 16.71 -24.06 -7.81
CA PRO A 30 15.48 -23.40 -7.36
C PRO A 30 15.69 -22.29 -6.31
N SER A 31 15.47 -21.03 -6.69
CA SER A 31 14.92 -19.99 -5.81
C SER A 31 14.98 -18.64 -6.52
N GLU A 32 13.85 -17.95 -6.54
CA GLU A 32 13.70 -16.52 -6.73
C GLU A 32 14.06 -15.92 -8.09
N THR A 33 12.96 -15.67 -8.81
CA THR A 33 12.61 -14.36 -9.38
C THR A 33 13.08 -14.08 -10.81
N SER A 34 12.03 -13.99 -11.64
CA SER A 34 11.93 -13.27 -12.92
C SER A 34 12.49 -14.05 -14.11
N THR A 35 11.67 -14.56 -15.00
CA THR A 35 10.78 -13.77 -15.86
C THR A 35 9.91 -14.73 -16.66
N LYS A 36 8.58 -14.50 -16.75
CA LYS A 36 7.81 -14.51 -18.02
C LYS A 36 6.29 -14.52 -17.79
N SER A 37 5.65 -13.56 -18.44
CA SER A 37 4.41 -13.73 -19.21
C SER A 37 3.43 -14.80 -18.70
N ALA A 38 2.57 -14.38 -17.79
CA ALA A 38 1.24 -14.93 -17.67
C ALA A 38 0.31 -13.75 -17.39
N SER A 39 -0.69 -13.60 -18.24
CA SER A 39 -1.85 -12.74 -18.03
C SER A 39 -2.41 -12.98 -16.64
N LEU A 40 -2.04 -12.14 -15.68
CA LEU A 40 -2.61 -12.12 -14.35
C LEU A 40 -2.80 -10.65 -13.98
N GLU A 41 -3.89 -10.11 -14.51
CA GLU A 41 -4.57 -8.93 -14.01
C GLU A 41 -5.01 -9.23 -12.56
N VAL A 42 -4.10 -9.12 -11.59
CA VAL A 42 -4.45 -9.23 -10.17
C VAL A 42 -3.85 -8.05 -9.43
N ASP A 43 -4.47 -6.90 -9.68
CA ASP A 43 -4.94 -5.97 -8.64
C ASP A 43 -4.08 -5.90 -7.36
N GLU A 44 -2.79 -5.56 -7.48
CA GLU A 44 -1.96 -5.25 -6.30
C GLU A 44 -2.52 -4.07 -5.49
N SER A 45 -3.28 -3.19 -6.15
CA SER A 45 -4.07 -2.15 -5.49
C SER A 45 -5.06 -2.73 -4.48
N ASN A 46 -5.78 -3.80 -4.82
CA ASN A 46 -6.75 -4.40 -3.91
C ASN A 46 -6.08 -5.02 -2.69
N SER A 47 -4.91 -5.66 -2.83
CA SER A 47 -4.24 -6.28 -1.67
C SER A 47 -3.83 -5.24 -0.62
N LEU A 48 -3.31 -4.09 -1.06
CA LEU A 48 -2.92 -3.00 -0.17
C LEU A 48 -4.12 -2.26 0.43
N ASP A 49 -5.17 -2.05 -0.36
CA ASP A 49 -6.43 -1.45 0.11
C ASP A 49 -7.05 -2.33 1.22
N ASN A 50 -7.10 -3.66 1.02
CA ASN A 50 -7.58 -4.62 2.02
C ASN A 50 -6.78 -4.61 3.33
N LEU A 51 -5.45 -4.45 3.27
CA LEU A 51 -4.61 -4.37 4.48
C LEU A 51 -4.90 -3.09 5.26
N LEU A 52 -5.10 -1.98 4.56
CA LEU A 52 -5.36 -0.68 5.14
C LEU A 52 -6.76 -0.62 5.78
N GLU A 53 -7.76 -1.20 5.11
CA GLU A 53 -9.11 -1.40 5.63
C GLU A 53 -9.09 -2.19 6.95
N GLN A 54 -8.41 -3.34 6.99
CA GLN A 54 -8.29 -4.16 8.19
C GLN A 54 -7.63 -3.40 9.34
N ARG A 55 -6.60 -2.61 9.05
CA ARG A 55 -5.89 -1.82 10.05
C ARG A 55 -6.77 -0.70 10.63
N ILE A 56 -7.57 -0.04 9.80
CA ILE A 56 -8.57 0.94 10.25
C ILE A 56 -9.60 0.27 11.16
N ILE A 57 -10.13 -0.90 10.76
CA ILE A 57 -11.10 -1.64 11.58
C ILE A 57 -10.48 -2.05 12.92
N SER A 58 -9.24 -2.53 12.94
CA SER A 58 -8.57 -2.90 14.20
C SER A 58 -8.40 -1.70 15.13
N GLU A 59 -8.04 -0.54 14.58
CA GLU A 59 -7.85 0.67 15.38
C GLU A 59 -9.18 1.20 15.92
N ILE A 60 -10.24 1.17 15.11
CA ILE A 60 -11.60 1.54 15.54
C ILE A 60 -12.10 0.59 16.65
N LYS A 61 -11.74 -0.70 16.62
CA LYS A 61 -12.08 -1.65 17.71
C LYS A 61 -11.37 -1.30 19.02
N VAL A 62 -10.15 -0.79 18.95
CA VAL A 62 -9.37 -0.36 20.13
C VAL A 62 -9.91 0.97 20.67
N GLU A 63 -10.10 1.94 19.78
CA GLU A 63 -10.58 3.28 20.11
C GLU A 63 -11.75 3.71 19.18
N PRO A 64 -13.01 3.50 19.58
CA PRO A 64 -14.16 3.85 18.74
C PRO A 64 -14.37 5.36 18.59
N SER A 65 -13.71 6.19 19.41
CA SER A 65 -13.71 7.66 19.33
C SER A 65 -12.58 8.23 18.49
N ILE A 66 -11.79 7.39 17.81
CA ILE A 66 -10.59 7.85 17.11
C ILE A 66 -10.91 8.85 15.99
N SER A 67 -10.06 9.88 15.88
CA SER A 67 -10.14 10.89 14.83
C SER A 67 -9.49 10.41 13.52
N GLN A 68 -9.96 10.93 12.38
CA GLN A 68 -9.41 10.57 11.05
C GLN A 68 -7.94 10.99 10.89
N THR A 69 -7.55 12.12 11.49
CA THR A 69 -6.16 12.57 11.56
C THR A 69 -5.30 11.61 12.35
N ARG A 70 -5.80 11.10 13.48
CA ARG A 70 -5.06 10.11 14.28
C ARG A 70 -4.90 8.77 13.55
N LEU A 71 -5.94 8.31 12.87
CA LEU A 71 -5.87 7.14 11.99
C LEU A 71 -4.79 7.30 10.91
N ALA A 72 -4.70 8.49 10.29
CA ALA A 72 -3.68 8.79 9.29
C ALA A 72 -2.25 8.70 9.86
N GLU A 73 -2.03 9.24 11.07
CA GLU A 73 -0.73 9.14 11.78
C GLU A 73 -0.35 7.69 12.09
N ILE A 74 -1.29 6.90 12.62
CA ILE A 74 -1.05 5.50 13.02
C ILE A 74 -0.79 4.62 11.80
N THR A 75 -1.57 4.81 10.73
CA THR A 75 -1.44 4.05 9.49
C THR A 75 -0.30 4.54 8.59
N GLY A 76 0.29 5.70 8.88
CA GLY A 76 1.33 6.31 8.04
C GLY A 76 0.82 6.74 6.66
N THR A 77 -0.48 7.04 6.55
CA THR A 77 -1.15 7.31 5.27
C THR A 77 -1.75 8.72 5.26
N SER A 78 -2.05 9.26 4.08
CA SER A 78 -2.74 10.55 3.97
C SER A 78 -4.17 10.51 4.54
N VAL A 79 -4.60 11.62 5.15
CA VAL A 79 -5.98 11.82 5.64
C VAL A 79 -7.01 11.64 4.51
N ARG A 80 -6.66 11.99 3.27
CA ARG A 80 -7.52 11.82 2.09
C ARG A 80 -7.81 10.34 1.82
N THR A 81 -6.80 9.49 1.92
CA THR A 81 -6.96 8.04 1.77
C THR A 81 -7.81 7.47 2.88
N ILE A 82 -7.53 7.83 4.14
CA ILE A 82 -8.35 7.40 5.30
C ILE A 82 -9.81 7.79 5.12
N LYS A 83 -10.09 9.02 4.68
CA LYS A 83 -11.46 9.48 4.44
C LYS A 83 -12.16 8.65 3.35
N ARG A 84 -11.46 8.28 2.28
CA ARG A 84 -11.98 7.42 1.21
C ARG A 84 -12.26 6.01 1.74
N GLU A 85 -11.35 5.47 2.51
CA GLU A 85 -11.44 4.10 3.04
C GLU A 85 -12.55 3.96 4.08
N ILE A 86 -12.66 4.91 5.00
CA ILE A 86 -13.79 4.99 5.94
C ILE A 86 -15.12 5.06 5.18
N LYS A 87 -15.19 5.84 4.09
CA LYS A 87 -16.42 5.91 3.29
C LYS A 87 -16.75 4.55 2.66
N LYS A 88 -15.77 3.86 2.07
CA LYS A 88 -15.95 2.50 1.55
C LYS A 88 -16.41 1.52 2.65
N LEU A 89 -15.82 1.59 3.84
CA LEU A 89 -16.19 0.75 4.98
C LEU A 89 -17.62 1.02 5.49
N VAL A 90 -18.08 2.27 5.45
CA VAL A 90 -19.47 2.63 5.75
C VAL A 90 -20.41 2.13 4.64
N ASP A 91 -20.07 2.37 3.38
CA ASP A 91 -20.89 1.99 2.22
C ASP A 91 -21.02 0.46 2.11
N SER A 92 -19.98 -0.29 2.49
CA SER A 92 -19.98 -1.76 2.55
C SER A 92 -20.59 -2.33 3.83
N GLY A 93 -20.96 -1.48 4.80
CA GLY A 93 -21.61 -1.90 6.04
C GLY A 93 -20.69 -2.53 7.09
N HIS A 94 -19.38 -2.36 6.99
CA HIS A 94 -18.43 -2.85 8.00
C HIS A 94 -18.36 -1.95 9.23
N ILE A 95 -18.62 -0.64 9.07
CA ILE A 95 -18.64 0.30 10.19
C ILE A 95 -19.83 1.25 10.08
N GLU A 96 -20.35 1.66 11.23
CA GLU A 96 -21.42 2.65 11.35
C GLU A 96 -21.03 3.70 12.39
N ARG A 97 -21.55 4.92 12.21
CA ARG A 97 -21.31 6.01 13.15
C ARG A 97 -22.56 6.24 14.00
N THR A 98 -22.44 6.04 15.31
CA THR A 98 -23.61 5.88 16.20
C THR A 98 -24.03 7.15 16.94
N GLU A 99 -23.23 8.22 16.93
CA GLU A 99 -23.64 9.48 17.59
C GLU A 99 -23.26 10.75 16.80
N GLY A 100 -23.91 11.87 17.15
CA GLY A 100 -23.98 13.10 16.36
C GLY A 100 -22.66 13.83 16.07
N LYS A 101 -22.79 14.93 15.31
CA LYS A 101 -21.74 15.68 14.59
C LYS A 101 -20.45 16.03 15.36
N ARG A 102 -20.47 16.10 16.71
CA ARG A 102 -19.30 16.49 17.53
C ARG A 102 -18.59 15.33 18.23
N TYR A 103 -19.28 14.25 18.59
CA TYR A 103 -18.72 13.14 19.40
C TYR A 103 -19.07 11.75 18.87
N GLY A 104 -19.45 11.67 17.59
CA GLY A 104 -19.82 10.40 16.99
C GLY A 104 -18.74 9.36 17.09
N LYS A 105 -19.05 8.27 17.78
CA LYS A 105 -18.25 7.05 17.88
C LYS A 105 -18.51 6.15 16.68
N TRP A 106 -17.52 5.37 16.31
CA TRP A 106 -17.59 4.33 15.31
C TRP A 106 -17.91 2.99 15.97
N ILE A 107 -18.84 2.25 15.38
CA ILE A 107 -19.15 0.88 15.74
C ILE A 107 -18.83 0.00 14.54
N VAL A 108 -18.12 -1.10 14.78
CA VAL A 108 -17.86 -2.11 13.75
C VAL A 108 -19.07 -3.04 13.70
N LEU A 109 -19.75 -3.07 12.55
CA LEU A 109 -20.83 -3.99 12.25
C LEU A 109 -20.21 -5.26 11.64
N LYS A 110 -20.60 -6.42 12.12
CA LYS A 110 -20.03 -7.71 11.70
C LYS A 110 -20.74 -8.28 10.49
#